data_AF-A0A958IV30-F1
#
_entry.id   AF-A0A958IV30-F1
#
_cell.length_a   1.000
_cell.length_b   1.000
_cell.length_c   1.000
_cell.angle_alpha   90.00
_cell.angle_beta   90.00
_cell.angle_gamma   90.00
#
_symmetry.space_group_name_H-M   'P 1'
#
loop_
_entity.id
_entity.type
_entity.pdbx_description
1 polymer ?
#
loop_
_entity_poly.entity_id
_entity_poly.type
_entity_poly.pdbx_seq_one_letter_code
_entity_poly.pdbx_strand_id
1 'polypeptide(L)'
;MQEYNNTHAPYMSFYSAPFYQDVARNWHGLGFFYLFLLVIITWLPDIYALQKWVSETANVEAPGIVEQVPRIEISDGRVHVDVKTPYYIYNPKDESLLIAIDTSGQLRSLRDTDARLLLTDRELFIDSDDGNDRLLSLDEIGANFVVDQDLIFQILGWLDSWFAIVAFPFVVAFSYAFRIIQVLVYALIALL
;
A
#
# COMPACT_ATOMS: atom_id res chain seq x y z
N MET A 1 3.63 13.31 -46.30
CA MET A 1 2.25 13.50 -45.82
C MET A 1 1.97 12.36 -44.88
N GLN A 2 1.34 12.63 -43.73
CA GLN A 2 0.96 11.59 -42.77
C GLN A 2 -0.04 10.63 -43.43
N GLU A 3 0.34 9.37 -43.62
CA GLU A 3 -0.53 8.38 -44.25
C GLU A 3 -1.51 7.76 -43.24
N TYR A 4 -1.14 7.71 -41.97
CA TYR A 4 -1.95 7.09 -40.91
C TYR A 4 -2.41 8.10 -39.84
N ASN A 5 -3.68 8.03 -39.47
CA ASN A 5 -4.28 8.91 -38.45
C ASN A 5 -4.13 8.31 -37.03
N ASN A 6 -4.26 9.14 -35.99
CA ASN A 6 -4.08 8.79 -34.57
C ASN A 6 -4.94 7.60 -34.09
N THR A 7 -6.10 7.40 -34.72
CA THR A 7 -7.02 6.29 -34.45
C THR A 7 -6.54 4.92 -34.96
N HIS A 8 -5.51 4.89 -35.81
CA HIS A 8 -4.95 3.65 -36.37
C HIS A 8 -3.92 3.00 -35.43
N ALA A 9 -3.36 3.81 -34.52
CA ALA A 9 -2.32 3.39 -33.58
C ALA A 9 -2.71 2.18 -32.70
N PRO A 10 -3.94 2.05 -32.17
CA PRO A 10 -4.29 0.95 -31.28
C PRO A 10 -4.25 -0.45 -31.90
N TYR A 11 -4.37 -0.58 -33.22
CA TYR A 11 -4.39 -1.89 -33.87
C TYR A 11 -3.23 -2.10 -34.84
N MET A 12 -2.76 -1.04 -35.53
CA MET A 12 -1.64 -1.17 -36.48
C MET A 12 -0.28 -1.31 -35.80
N SER A 13 -0.17 -0.89 -34.54
CA SER A 13 1.03 -1.06 -33.72
C SER A 13 1.43 -2.53 -33.52
N PHE A 14 0.53 -3.50 -33.72
CA PHE A 14 0.87 -4.91 -33.52
C PHE A 14 1.56 -5.57 -34.73
N TYR A 15 1.47 -5.00 -35.94
CA TYR A 15 1.92 -5.72 -37.15
C TYR A 15 2.37 -4.85 -38.34
N SER A 16 2.08 -3.55 -38.38
CA SER A 16 2.29 -2.75 -39.60
C SER A 16 3.66 -2.06 -39.61
N ALA A 17 4.62 -2.62 -40.34
CA ALA A 17 5.92 -1.99 -40.56
C ALA A 17 5.83 -0.59 -41.24
N PRO A 18 4.95 -0.35 -42.23
CA PRO A 18 4.75 0.99 -42.81
C PRO A 18 4.27 2.03 -41.79
N PHE A 19 3.40 1.61 -40.85
CA PHE A 19 2.92 2.47 -39.77
C PHE A 19 4.07 2.93 -38.86
N TYR A 20 4.96 2.02 -38.47
CA TYR A 20 6.14 2.39 -37.67
C TYR A 20 7.06 3.39 -38.38
N GLN A 21 7.23 3.27 -39.70
CA GLN A 21 8.01 4.23 -40.50
C GLN A 21 7.35 5.61 -40.56
N ASP A 22 6.02 5.67 -40.68
CA ASP A 22 5.26 6.93 -40.67
C ASP A 22 5.31 7.61 -39.29
N VAL A 23 5.15 6.83 -38.21
CA VAL A 23 5.27 7.33 -36.82
C VAL A 23 6.68 7.87 -36.57
N ALA A 24 7.73 7.15 -36.93
CA ALA A 24 9.11 7.58 -36.71
C ALA A 24 9.49 8.87 -37.47
N ARG A 25 8.91 9.09 -38.66
CA ARG A 25 9.24 10.24 -39.51
C ARG A 25 8.36 11.46 -39.28
N ASN A 26 7.09 11.26 -38.92
CA ASN A 26 6.08 12.31 -38.95
C ASN A 26 5.44 12.59 -37.57
N TRP A 27 5.55 11.69 -36.58
CA TRP A 27 4.87 11.85 -35.29
C TRP A 27 5.84 12.30 -34.19
N HIS A 28 5.90 13.61 -33.96
CA HIS A 28 6.75 14.19 -32.93
C HIS A 28 6.06 14.13 -31.56
N GLY A 29 6.44 13.17 -30.70
CA GLY A 29 6.01 13.09 -29.30
C GLY A 29 4.63 12.46 -29.04
N LEU A 30 3.80 12.25 -30.08
CA LEU A 30 2.49 11.59 -29.96
C LEU A 30 2.57 10.16 -29.40
N GLY A 31 3.69 9.45 -29.62
CA GLY A 31 3.89 8.09 -29.09
C GLY A 31 3.90 8.05 -27.55
N PHE A 32 4.48 9.07 -26.91
CA PHE A 32 4.50 9.16 -25.44
C PHE A 32 3.11 9.49 -24.87
N PHE A 33 2.36 10.39 -25.53
CA PHE A 33 0.98 10.67 -25.14
C PHE A 33 0.07 9.45 -25.32
N TYR A 34 0.24 8.69 -26.41
CA TYR A 34 -0.46 7.43 -26.62
C TYR A 34 -0.14 6.41 -25.52
N LEU A 35 1.14 6.26 -25.16
CA LEU A 35 1.58 5.42 -24.06
C LEU A 35 0.94 5.85 -22.73
N PHE A 36 0.86 7.15 -22.46
CA PHE A 36 0.21 7.69 -21.27
C PHE A 36 -1.27 7.31 -21.19
N LEU A 37 -2.02 7.46 -22.29
CA LEU A 37 -3.43 7.05 -22.36
C LEU A 37 -3.61 5.55 -22.16
N LEU A 38 -2.74 4.73 -22.76
CA LEU A 38 -2.75 3.29 -22.55
C LEU A 38 -2.54 2.95 -21.07
N VAL A 39 -1.54 3.55 -20.42
CA VAL A 39 -1.26 3.32 -19.00
C VAL A 39 -2.48 3.65 -18.13
N ILE A 40 -3.12 4.81 -18.36
CA ILE A 40 -4.36 5.18 -17.65
C ILE A 40 -5.42 4.10 -17.82
N ILE A 41 -5.73 3.71 -19.05
CA ILE A 41 -6.81 2.75 -19.34
C ILE A 41 -6.51 1.39 -18.73
N THR A 42 -5.25 0.93 -18.80
CA THR A 42 -4.85 -0.37 -18.24
C THR A 42 -4.91 -0.40 -16.72
N TRP A 43 -4.69 0.73 -16.04
CA TRP A 43 -4.71 0.78 -14.56
C TRP A 43 -6.11 0.93 -13.95
N LEU A 44 -7.12 1.31 -14.74
CA LEU A 44 -8.49 1.48 -14.21
C LEU A 44 -9.05 0.20 -13.57
N PRO A 45 -8.97 -0.99 -14.18
CA PRO A 45 -9.46 -2.22 -13.55
C PRO A 45 -8.67 -2.61 -12.30
N ASP A 46 -7.34 -2.47 -12.32
CA ASP A 46 -6.48 -2.83 -11.20
C ASP A 46 -6.72 -1.94 -9.99
N ILE A 47 -6.82 -0.62 -10.19
CA ILE A 47 -7.14 0.31 -9.10
C ILE A 47 -8.55 0.09 -8.58
N TYR A 48 -9.51 -0.23 -9.43
CA TYR A 48 -10.86 -0.59 -8.98
C TYR A 48 -10.85 -1.86 -8.11
N ALA A 49 -10.13 -2.91 -8.53
CA ALA A 49 -9.99 -4.13 -7.76
C ALA A 49 -9.30 -3.89 -6.41
N LEU A 50 -8.24 -3.07 -6.40
CA LEU A 50 -7.52 -2.70 -5.19
C LEU A 50 -8.38 -1.86 -4.24
N GLN A 51 -9.15 -0.90 -4.76
CA GLN A 51 -10.12 -0.12 -3.99
C GLN A 51 -11.18 -1.02 -3.35
N LYS A 52 -11.69 -2.00 -4.09
CA LYS A 52 -12.65 -2.96 -3.56
C LYS A 52 -12.06 -3.76 -2.41
N TRP A 53 -10.82 -4.23 -2.54
CA TRP A 53 -10.11 -4.94 -1.48
C TRP A 53 -9.92 -4.06 -0.23
N VAL A 54 -9.46 -2.81 -0.40
CA VAL A 54 -9.35 -1.84 0.71
C VAL A 54 -10.70 -1.63 1.41
N SER A 55 -11.77 -1.49 0.64
CA SER A 55 -13.11 -1.28 1.16
C SER A 55 -13.64 -2.48 1.93
N GLU A 56 -13.42 -3.69 1.41
CA GLU A 56 -13.77 -4.94 2.10
C GLU A 56 -13.01 -5.06 3.42
N THR A 57 -11.69 -4.79 3.44
CA THR A 57 -10.91 -4.81 4.67
C THR A 57 -11.39 -3.76 5.67
N ALA A 58 -11.63 -2.52 5.24
CA ALA A 58 -12.06 -1.44 6.12
C ALA A 58 -13.46 -1.66 6.73
N ASN A 59 -14.40 -2.17 5.95
CA ASN A 59 -15.82 -2.24 6.33
C ASN A 59 -16.26 -3.62 6.85
N VAL A 60 -15.52 -4.69 6.54
CA VAL A 60 -15.92 -6.06 6.88
C VAL A 60 -14.94 -6.73 7.83
N GLU A 61 -13.64 -6.64 7.56
CA GLU A 61 -12.62 -7.40 8.31
C GLU A 61 -12.10 -6.65 9.53
N ALA A 62 -11.74 -5.38 9.35
CA ALA A 62 -11.13 -4.56 10.39
C ALA A 62 -12.03 -4.31 11.61
N PRO A 63 -13.36 -4.09 11.51
CA PRO A 63 -14.19 -3.74 12.68
C PRO A 63 -14.06 -4.74 13.83
N GLY A 64 -14.07 -6.05 13.55
CA GLY A 64 -13.94 -7.07 14.59
C GLY A 64 -12.59 -7.08 15.31
N ILE A 65 -11.53 -6.54 14.70
CA ILE A 65 -10.22 -6.35 15.33
C ILE A 65 -10.21 -5.01 16.09
N VAL A 66 -10.71 -3.93 15.46
CA VAL A 66 -10.70 -2.58 16.04
C VAL A 66 -11.52 -2.51 17.33
N GLU A 67 -12.65 -3.21 17.40
CA GLU A 67 -13.49 -3.27 18.61
C GLU A 67 -12.75 -3.86 19.83
N GLN A 68 -11.73 -4.69 19.61
CA GLN A 68 -10.88 -5.25 20.67
C GLN A 68 -9.75 -4.30 21.09
N VAL A 69 -9.47 -3.24 20.33
CA VAL A 69 -8.36 -2.33 20.64
C VAL A 69 -8.73 -1.47 21.86
N PRO A 70 -8.00 -1.57 22.98
CA PRO A 70 -8.22 -0.70 24.12
C PRO A 70 -7.72 0.72 23.79
N ARG A 71 -8.12 1.70 24.59
CA ARG A 71 -7.49 3.03 24.53
C ARG A 71 -6.02 2.92 24.95
N ILE A 72 -5.12 3.23 24.01
CA ILE A 72 -3.67 3.25 24.20
C ILE A 72 -3.21 4.70 24.18
N GLU A 73 -2.59 5.15 25.26
CA GLU A 73 -2.01 6.48 25.38
C GLU A 73 -0.49 6.36 25.41
N ILE A 74 0.20 7.07 24.51
CA ILE A 74 1.66 7.10 24.47
C ILE A 74 2.11 8.50 24.87
N SER A 75 2.87 8.58 25.95
CA SER A 75 3.44 9.82 26.47
C SER A 75 4.86 9.61 26.97
N ASP A 76 5.78 10.51 26.60
CA ASP A 76 7.21 10.44 26.96
C ASP A 76 7.85 9.05 26.68
N GLY A 77 7.50 8.46 25.53
CA GLY A 77 7.96 7.12 25.12
C GLY A 77 7.43 5.97 25.97
N ARG A 78 6.37 6.19 26.77
CA ARG A 78 5.72 5.16 27.59
C ARG A 78 4.29 4.91 27.16
N VAL A 79 3.92 3.63 27.14
CA VAL A 79 2.57 3.15 26.87
C VAL A 79 1.75 3.09 28.15
N HIS A 80 0.58 3.70 28.11
CA HIS A 80 -0.44 3.65 29.15
C HIS A 80 -1.72 3.07 28.57
N VAL A 81 -2.25 2.03 29.22
CA VAL A 81 -3.50 1.36 28.83
C VAL A 81 -4.39 1.18 30.05
N ASP A 82 -5.69 1.42 29.87
CA ASP A 82 -6.70 1.27 30.94
C ASP A 82 -7.35 -0.12 30.88
N VAL A 83 -6.52 -1.16 30.77
CA VAL A 83 -6.94 -2.56 30.80
C VAL A 83 -5.93 -3.39 31.58
N LYS A 84 -6.37 -4.52 32.10
CA LYS A 84 -5.47 -5.47 32.78
C LYS A 84 -4.51 -6.08 31.75
N THR A 85 -3.21 -5.97 32.00
CA THR A 85 -2.16 -6.54 31.16
C THR A 85 -1.63 -7.87 31.73
N PRO A 86 -1.16 -8.81 30.87
CA PRO A 86 -1.19 -8.78 29.40
C PRO A 86 -2.61 -8.83 28.83
N TYR A 87 -2.85 -8.06 27.78
CA TYR A 87 -4.10 -8.01 27.02
C TYR A 87 -3.87 -8.55 25.61
N TYR A 88 -4.83 -9.29 25.07
CA TYR A 88 -4.66 -10.03 23.81
C TYR A 88 -5.78 -9.68 22.83
N ILE A 89 -5.41 -9.42 21.58
CA ILE A 89 -6.31 -9.15 20.46
C ILE A 89 -6.17 -10.29 19.46
N TYR A 90 -7.30 -10.87 19.09
CA TYR A 90 -7.38 -12.04 18.22
C TYR A 90 -7.99 -11.70 16.87
N ASN A 91 -7.64 -12.47 15.86
CA ASN A 91 -8.30 -12.42 14.57
C ASN A 91 -9.71 -13.03 14.71
N PRO A 92 -10.79 -12.29 14.39
CA PRO A 92 -12.15 -12.80 14.53
C PRO A 92 -12.48 -13.95 13.56
N LYS A 93 -11.69 -14.16 12.49
CA LYS A 93 -11.96 -15.20 11.49
C LYS A 93 -11.42 -16.58 11.86
N ASP A 94 -10.22 -16.64 12.44
CA ASP A 94 -9.48 -17.88 12.69
C ASP A 94 -8.98 -18.02 14.14
N GLU A 95 -9.35 -17.09 15.02
CA GLU A 95 -8.97 -17.04 16.43
C GLU A 95 -7.45 -17.00 16.67
N SER A 96 -6.65 -16.71 15.65
CA SER A 96 -5.20 -16.56 15.82
C SER A 96 -4.87 -15.30 16.62
N LEU A 97 -3.83 -15.38 17.45
CA LEU A 97 -3.37 -14.25 18.25
C LEU A 97 -2.65 -13.24 17.35
N LEU A 98 -3.19 -12.02 17.25
CA LEU A 98 -2.62 -10.97 16.40
C LEU A 98 -1.71 -10.04 17.19
N ILE A 99 -2.21 -9.49 18.29
CA ILE A 99 -1.51 -8.46 19.07
C ILE A 99 -1.57 -8.85 20.55
N ALA A 100 -0.42 -8.82 21.21
CA ALA A 100 -0.31 -8.82 22.67
C ALA A 100 0.09 -7.42 23.14
N ILE A 101 -0.54 -6.93 24.20
CA ILE A 101 -0.21 -5.67 24.85
C ILE A 101 0.19 -5.99 26.30
N ASP A 102 1.44 -5.74 26.66
CA ASP A 102 1.92 -6.00 28.01
C ASP A 102 2.82 -4.88 28.56
N THR A 103 2.21 -3.98 29.32
CA THR A 103 2.90 -2.94 30.08
C THR A 103 3.39 -3.41 31.46
N SER A 104 3.11 -4.66 31.86
CA SER A 104 3.54 -5.22 33.15
C SER A 104 4.93 -5.86 33.11
N GLY A 105 5.45 -6.13 31.91
CA GLY A 105 6.78 -6.72 31.69
C GLY A 105 6.86 -8.24 31.90
N GLN A 106 5.72 -8.94 31.84
CA GLN A 106 5.63 -10.40 31.84
C GLN A 106 6.10 -10.98 30.50
N LEU A 107 5.74 -10.35 29.40
CA LEU A 107 6.18 -10.63 28.04
C LEU A 107 7.29 -9.63 27.68
N ARG A 108 8.43 -10.13 27.21
CA ARG A 108 9.59 -9.29 26.85
C ARG A 108 10.01 -9.45 25.40
N SER A 109 9.48 -10.45 24.73
CA SER A 109 9.78 -10.75 23.33
C SER A 109 8.62 -11.49 22.68
N LEU A 110 8.59 -11.51 21.35
CA LEU A 110 7.64 -12.34 20.60
C LEU A 110 7.93 -13.84 20.75
N ARG A 111 9.04 -14.24 21.39
CA ARG A 111 9.30 -15.64 21.72
C ARG A 111 8.48 -16.13 22.91
N ASP A 112 7.92 -15.20 23.68
CA ASP A 112 7.13 -15.50 24.88
C ASP A 112 5.62 -15.67 24.57
N THR A 113 5.22 -15.46 23.30
CA THR A 113 3.81 -15.42 22.87
C THR A 113 3.66 -15.82 21.41
N ASP A 114 2.51 -16.35 21.01
CA ASP A 114 2.21 -16.63 19.58
C ASP A 114 1.69 -15.40 18.81
N ALA A 115 1.80 -14.21 19.41
CA ALA A 115 1.35 -12.96 18.79
C ALA A 115 2.28 -12.54 17.64
N ARG A 116 1.71 -11.89 16.62
CA ARG A 116 2.51 -11.26 15.55
C ARG A 116 3.06 -9.88 15.93
N LEU A 117 2.43 -9.23 16.91
CA LEU A 117 2.79 -7.92 17.42
C LEU A 117 2.77 -7.95 18.94
N LEU A 118 3.80 -7.39 19.57
CA LEU A 118 3.87 -7.22 21.02
C LEU A 118 4.16 -5.75 21.33
N LEU A 119 3.21 -5.09 21.98
CA LEU A 119 3.37 -3.74 22.49
C LEU A 119 3.71 -3.81 23.99
N THR A 120 4.92 -3.38 24.35
CA THR A 120 5.38 -3.33 25.74
C THR A 120 5.25 -1.92 26.32
N ASP A 121 5.89 -1.63 27.46
CA ASP A 121 5.86 -0.30 28.05
C ASP A 121 6.57 0.77 27.20
N ARG A 122 7.60 0.40 26.42
CA ARG A 122 8.45 1.33 25.65
C ARG A 122 8.80 0.84 24.24
N GLU A 123 8.47 -0.39 23.90
CA GLU A 123 8.91 -1.01 22.66
C GLU A 123 7.74 -1.70 21.95
N LEU A 124 7.71 -1.59 20.62
CA LEU A 124 6.84 -2.37 19.76
C LEU A 124 7.70 -3.42 19.04
N PHE A 125 7.38 -4.68 19.26
CA PHE A 125 7.97 -5.82 18.57
C PHE A 125 7.04 -6.25 17.44
N ILE A 126 7.61 -6.43 16.25
CA ILE A 126 6.90 -6.89 15.06
C ILE A 126 7.53 -8.18 14.55
N ASP A 127 6.72 -9.23 14.49
CA ASP A 127 7.13 -10.49 13.92
C ASP A 127 7.48 -10.29 12.44
N SER A 128 8.67 -10.75 12.07
CA SER A 128 9.15 -10.69 10.69
C SER A 128 9.43 -12.10 10.21
N ASP A 129 8.94 -12.42 9.01
CA ASP A 129 9.08 -13.75 8.40
C ASP A 129 10.55 -14.20 8.21
N ASP A 130 11.53 -13.30 8.38
CA ASP A 130 12.97 -13.59 8.30
C ASP A 130 13.58 -14.07 9.63
N GLY A 131 12.77 -14.20 10.69
CA GLY A 131 13.18 -14.70 12.00
C GLY A 131 13.87 -13.67 12.90
N ASN A 132 13.91 -12.40 12.49
CA ASN A 132 14.39 -11.29 13.32
C ASN A 132 13.24 -10.34 13.66
N ASP A 133 12.77 -10.39 14.91
CA ASP A 133 11.79 -9.44 15.42
C ASP A 133 12.27 -7.99 15.17
N ARG A 134 11.42 -7.18 14.54
CA ARG A 134 11.69 -5.75 14.38
C ARG A 134 11.29 -5.05 15.65
N LEU A 135 12.28 -4.50 16.34
CA LEU A 135 12.10 -3.69 17.55
C LEU A 135 12.03 -2.21 17.16
N LEU A 136 10.94 -1.56 17.52
CA LEU A 136 10.75 -0.13 17.39
C LEU A 136 10.68 0.47 18.79
N SER A 137 11.63 1.35 19.11
CA SER A 137 11.61 2.09 20.37
C SER A 137 10.61 3.24 20.29
N LEU A 138 9.73 3.34 21.28
CA LEU A 138 8.76 4.43 21.40
C LEU A 138 9.41 5.73 21.91
N ASP A 139 10.67 5.67 22.37
CA ASP A 139 11.42 6.83 22.85
C ASP A 139 11.73 7.83 21.73
N GLU A 140 11.76 7.37 20.48
CA GLU A 140 11.92 8.23 19.31
C GLU A 140 10.65 9.04 19.00
N ILE A 141 9.50 8.63 19.56
CA ILE A 141 8.22 9.29 19.36
C ILE A 141 8.09 10.42 20.39
N GLY A 142 8.67 11.58 20.08
CA GLY A 142 8.65 12.75 20.95
C GLY A 142 7.29 13.47 21.07
N ALA A 143 6.22 12.88 20.55
CA ALA A 143 4.88 13.46 20.57
C ALA A 143 3.94 12.57 21.40
N ASN A 144 3.10 13.21 22.23
CA ASN A 144 2.05 12.50 22.95
C ASN A 144 0.89 12.23 21.98
N PHE A 145 0.46 10.98 21.90
CA PHE A 145 -0.67 10.60 21.06
C PHE A 145 -1.50 9.48 21.69
N VAL A 146 -2.78 9.44 21.32
CA VAL A 146 -3.74 8.46 21.78
C VAL A 146 -4.19 7.65 20.58
N VAL A 147 -4.14 6.34 20.69
CA VAL A 147 -4.72 5.39 19.75
C VAL A 147 -5.92 4.76 20.40
N ASP A 148 -7.08 5.02 19.84
CA ASP A 148 -8.35 4.42 20.22
C ASP A 148 -9.11 3.95 18.98
N GLN A 149 -10.27 3.34 19.22
CA GLN A 149 -11.11 2.80 18.17
C GLN A 149 -11.58 3.89 17.19
N ASP A 150 -11.91 5.08 17.72
CA ASP A 150 -12.40 6.20 16.93
C ASP A 150 -11.34 6.70 15.95
N LEU A 151 -10.08 6.83 16.40
CA LEU A 151 -8.96 7.19 15.52
C LEU A 151 -8.78 6.16 14.40
N ILE A 152 -8.81 4.87 14.74
CA ILE A 152 -8.61 3.80 13.75
C ILE A 152 -9.76 3.79 12.74
N PHE A 153 -11.01 3.89 13.18
CA PHE A 153 -12.17 3.98 12.28
C PHE A 153 -12.13 5.22 11.37
N GLN A 154 -11.66 6.36 11.89
CA GLN A 154 -11.46 7.57 11.07
C GLN A 154 -10.42 7.33 9.97
N ILE A 155 -9.29 6.70 10.29
CA ILE A 155 -8.25 6.36 9.32
C ILE A 155 -8.79 5.37 8.28
N LEU A 156 -9.50 4.31 8.71
CA LEU A 156 -10.09 3.33 7.81
C LEU A 156 -11.13 3.96 6.88
N GLY A 157 -12.01 4.82 7.39
CA GLY A 157 -13.00 5.53 6.57
C GLY A 157 -12.36 6.52 5.59
N TRP A 158 -11.28 7.19 5.99
CA TRP A 158 -10.49 8.02 5.09
C TRP A 158 -9.84 7.20 3.98
N LEU A 159 -9.22 6.06 4.32
CA LEU A 159 -8.63 5.13 3.35
C LEU A 159 -9.70 4.61 2.39
N ASP A 160 -10.83 4.12 2.88
CA ASP A 160 -11.93 3.64 2.05
C ASP A 160 -12.41 4.72 1.06
N SER A 161 -12.47 5.99 1.47
CA SER A 161 -12.97 7.07 0.61
C SER A 161 -11.93 7.63 -0.37
N TRP A 162 -10.66 7.71 0.03
CA TRP A 162 -9.64 8.48 -0.68
C TRP A 162 -8.56 7.63 -1.34
N PHE A 163 -8.44 6.35 -0.99
CA PHE A 163 -7.34 5.50 -1.42
C PHE A 163 -7.18 5.51 -2.95
N ALA A 164 -8.23 5.19 -3.74
CA ALA A 164 -8.13 5.17 -5.19
C ALA A 164 -7.75 6.55 -5.77
N ILE A 165 -8.34 7.63 -5.25
CA ILE A 165 -8.11 9.00 -5.75
C ILE A 165 -6.65 9.40 -5.55
N VAL A 166 -6.07 9.05 -4.39
CA VAL A 166 -4.69 9.36 -4.07
C VAL A 166 -3.73 8.41 -4.79
N ALA A 167 -3.98 7.10 -4.75
CA ALA A 167 -3.08 6.09 -5.31
C ALA A 167 -2.99 6.15 -6.84
N PHE A 168 -4.10 6.42 -7.53
CA PHE A 168 -4.19 6.42 -8.99
C PHE A 168 -3.12 7.31 -9.68
N PRO A 169 -2.98 8.61 -9.37
CA PRO A 169 -1.98 9.46 -10.02
C PRO A 169 -0.55 8.98 -9.76
N PHE A 170 -0.23 8.48 -8.57
CA PHE A 170 1.13 7.99 -8.26
C PHE A 170 1.45 6.71 -9.04
N VAL A 171 0.51 5.76 -9.07
CA VAL A 171 0.66 4.50 -9.79
C VAL A 171 0.79 4.74 -11.29
N VAL A 172 -0.06 5.60 -11.85
CA VAL A 172 0.01 5.99 -13.28
C VAL A 172 1.33 6.69 -13.58
N ALA A 173 1.77 7.65 -12.75
CA ALA A 173 3.02 8.38 -12.97
C ALA A 173 4.25 7.46 -12.92
N PHE A 174 4.34 6.60 -11.89
CA PHE A 174 5.43 5.64 -11.74
C PHE A 174 5.45 4.63 -12.89
N SER A 175 4.29 4.03 -13.21
CA SER A 175 4.15 3.11 -14.33
C SER A 175 4.52 3.76 -15.65
N TYR A 176 4.07 4.99 -15.89
CA TYR A 176 4.38 5.72 -17.12
C TYR A 176 5.89 5.99 -17.27
N ALA A 177 6.54 6.47 -16.20
CA ALA A 177 7.99 6.67 -16.20
C ALA A 177 8.75 5.36 -16.46
N PHE A 178 8.34 4.27 -15.81
CA PHE A 178 8.92 2.94 -16.03
C PHE A 178 8.75 2.48 -17.48
N ARG A 179 7.56 2.65 -18.08
CA ARG A 179 7.31 2.28 -19.48
C ARG A 179 8.10 3.13 -20.46
N ILE A 180 8.33 4.42 -20.20
CA ILE A 180 9.23 5.25 -21.01
C ILE A 180 10.63 4.64 -21.03
N ILE A 181 11.19 4.35 -19.85
CA ILE A 181 12.53 3.75 -19.74
C ILE A 181 12.59 2.44 -20.52
N GLN A 182 11.59 1.58 -20.36
CA GLN A 182 11.50 0.30 -21.07
C GLN A 182 11.46 0.48 -22.59
N VAL A 183 10.66 1.41 -23.12
CA VAL A 183 10.58 1.71 -24.55
C VAL A 183 11.92 2.22 -25.08
N LEU A 184 12.61 3.09 -24.34
CA LEU A 184 13.93 3.59 -24.73
C LEU A 184 14.98 2.48 -24.77
N VAL A 185 14.96 1.55 -23.82
CA VAL A 185 15.84 0.37 -23.82
C VAL A 185 15.55 -0.52 -25.02
N TYR A 186 14.29 -0.77 -25.36
CA TYR A 186 13.93 -1.56 -26.54
C TYR A 186 14.33 -0.88 -27.84
N ALA A 187 14.17 0.43 -27.94
CA ALA A 187 14.63 1.20 -29.08
C ALA A 187 16.16 1.10 -29.25
N LEU A 188 16.92 1.16 -28.16
CA LEU A 188 18.37 1.01 -28.19
C LEU A 188 18.79 -0.38 -28.65
N ILE A 189 18.14 -1.43 -28.15
CA ILE A 189 18.39 -2.82 -28.58
C ILE A 189 18.08 -2.98 -30.07
N ALA A 190 17.00 -2.39 -30.56
CA ALA A 190 16.61 -2.47 -31.97
C ALA A 190 17.57 -1.73 -32.93
N LEU A 191 18.44 -0.85 -32.40
CA LEU A 191 19.46 -0.14 -33.18
C LEU A 191 20.79 -0.91 -33.28
N LEU A 192 21.01 -1.93 -32.44
CA LEU A 192 22.19 -2.79 -32.45
C LEU A 192 22.02 -3.94 -33.45
#